data_AF-A0A2S4PIW6-F1
#
_entry.id   AF-A0A2S4PIW6-F1
#
_cell.length_a   1.000
_cell.length_b   1.000
_cell.length_c   1.000
_cell.angle_alpha   90.00
_cell.angle_beta   90.00
_cell.angle_gamma   90.00
#
_symmetry.space_group_name_H-M   'P 1'
#
loop_
_entity.id
_entity.type
_entity.pdbx_description
1 polymer ?
#
loop_
_entity_poly.entity_id
_entity_poly.type
_entity_poly.pdbx_seq_one_letter_code
_entity_poly.pdbx_strand_id
1 'polypeptide(L)'
;LEIQRYLEHGQTPDTRPDLIAIVFKLKLDAFLHDAKERHIFGLCIGSSYTIEYQKSGLPHAHVLLFMHEDFIPRCGEQVDELVRAQIPIDDPELAEIVKTHMVHGPCGPNYRNSPCFRDGKCSKGYPKRWCENTILSENSYPEYARPNNGVTWERNGFTIDTRWVGVHAIKYMAKYVYKGSDRATLEVQNQYDEIAMTVQGRYISPVQAVWRLLGYATHEEKPAVMLLPYHLEGQYRVSFDQELDEVQLIAAIQ
;
A
#
# COMPACT_ATOMS: atom_id res chain seq x y z
N LEU A 1 -4.84 4.88 -20.48
CA LEU A 1 -3.84 5.16 -21.53
C LEU A 1 -2.95 3.96 -21.84
N GLU A 2 -2.22 3.39 -20.88
CA GLU A 2 -1.22 2.34 -21.20
C GLU A 2 -1.84 0.97 -21.51
N ILE A 3 -2.69 0.44 -20.64
CA ILE A 3 -3.41 -0.84 -20.86
C ILE A 3 -4.37 -0.73 -22.05
N GLN A 4 -5.05 0.41 -22.19
CA GLN A 4 -6.07 0.65 -23.22
C GLN A 4 -5.55 0.48 -24.66
N ARG A 5 -4.26 0.73 -24.90
CA ARG A 5 -3.64 0.56 -26.24
C ARG A 5 -3.50 -0.89 -26.67
N TYR A 6 -3.56 -1.82 -25.73
CA TYR A 6 -3.41 -3.26 -25.96
C TYR A 6 -4.73 -4.03 -25.77
N LEU A 7 -5.84 -3.31 -25.64
CA LEU A 7 -7.18 -3.89 -25.60
C LEU A 7 -7.69 -4.10 -27.02
N GLU A 8 -8.24 -5.27 -27.28
CA GLU A 8 -8.99 -5.57 -28.50
C GLU A 8 -10.41 -5.01 -28.42
N HIS A 9 -11.14 -5.02 -29.54
CA HIS A 9 -12.51 -4.55 -29.58
C HIS A 9 -13.40 -5.32 -28.59
N GLY A 10 -14.12 -4.59 -27.73
CA GLY A 10 -14.98 -5.17 -26.69
C GLY A 10 -14.28 -5.53 -25.38
N GLN A 11 -12.94 -5.43 -25.29
CA GLN A 11 -12.22 -5.65 -24.04
C GLN A 11 -12.22 -4.40 -23.16
N THR A 12 -12.27 -4.62 -21.84
CA THR A 12 -12.00 -3.59 -20.82
C THR A 12 -10.76 -3.99 -20.01
N PRO A 13 -10.10 -3.05 -19.31
CA PRO A 13 -8.96 -3.39 -18.44
C PRO A 13 -9.27 -4.53 -17.48
N ASP A 14 -10.47 -4.55 -16.88
CA ASP A 14 -10.89 -5.58 -15.93
C ASP A 14 -10.99 -6.98 -16.55
N THR A 15 -11.17 -7.07 -17.87
CA THR A 15 -11.17 -8.34 -18.61
C THR A 15 -9.77 -8.83 -19.00
N ARG A 16 -8.73 -8.03 -18.75
CA ARG A 16 -7.32 -8.32 -19.10
C ARG A 16 -6.41 -8.28 -17.88
N PRO A 17 -6.58 -9.24 -16.93
CA PRO A 17 -5.78 -9.31 -15.71
C PRO A 17 -4.29 -9.56 -16.00
N ASP A 18 -3.97 -10.14 -17.15
CA ASP A 18 -2.63 -10.30 -17.68
C ASP A 18 -1.93 -8.96 -17.91
N LEU A 19 -2.58 -8.05 -18.64
CA LEU A 19 -2.05 -6.71 -18.90
C LEU A 19 -1.94 -5.89 -17.62
N ILE A 20 -2.91 -6.01 -16.70
CA ILE A 20 -2.85 -5.35 -15.39
C ILE A 20 -1.61 -5.81 -14.62
N ALA A 21 -1.39 -7.12 -14.50
CA ALA A 21 -0.24 -7.66 -13.77
C ALA A 21 1.10 -7.21 -14.38
N ILE A 22 1.22 -7.27 -15.71
CA ILE A 22 2.45 -6.89 -16.42
C ILE A 22 2.74 -5.40 -16.24
N VAL A 23 1.77 -4.54 -16.53
CA VAL A 23 1.96 -3.08 -16.41
C VAL A 23 2.23 -2.69 -14.96
N PHE A 24 1.54 -3.30 -13.99
CA PHE A 24 1.82 -3.06 -12.57
C PHE A 24 3.25 -3.46 -12.19
N LYS A 25 3.73 -4.63 -12.63
CA LYS A 25 5.11 -5.08 -12.38
C LYS A 25 6.13 -4.11 -12.99
N LEU A 26 5.95 -3.71 -14.25
CA LEU A 26 6.84 -2.77 -14.93
C LEU A 26 6.92 -1.43 -14.20
N LYS A 27 5.78 -0.89 -13.74
CA LYS A 27 5.75 0.35 -12.96
C LYS A 27 6.38 0.19 -11.58
N LEU A 28 6.11 -0.92 -10.90
CA LEU A 28 6.72 -1.21 -9.61
C LEU A 28 8.24 -1.32 -9.73
N ASP A 29 8.76 -2.00 -10.76
CA ASP A 29 10.18 -2.13 -11.01
C ASP A 29 10.84 -0.80 -11.34
N ALA A 30 10.20 0.02 -12.19
CA ALA A 30 10.68 1.35 -12.50
C ALA A 30 10.74 2.23 -11.23
N PHE A 31 9.68 2.21 -10.42
CA PHE A 31 9.65 2.93 -9.14
C PHE A 31 10.74 2.46 -8.18
N LEU A 32 10.91 1.15 -8.02
CA LEU A 32 11.94 0.59 -7.14
C LEU A 32 13.35 0.90 -7.65
N HIS A 33 13.57 0.90 -8.98
CA HIS A 33 14.83 1.30 -9.58
C HIS A 33 15.13 2.79 -9.31
N ASP A 34 14.16 3.68 -9.52
CA ASP A 34 14.34 5.10 -9.24
C ASP A 34 14.62 5.33 -7.74
N ALA A 35 13.89 4.66 -6.85
CA ALA A 35 14.07 4.77 -5.41
C ALA A 35 15.43 4.24 -4.93
N LYS A 36 15.86 3.06 -5.42
CA LYS A 36 17.03 2.35 -4.91
C LYS A 36 18.32 2.73 -5.61
N GLU A 37 18.30 2.82 -6.94
CA GLU A 37 19.50 2.98 -7.77
C GLU A 37 19.73 4.44 -8.18
N ARG A 38 18.64 5.22 -8.38
CA ARG A 38 18.74 6.65 -8.68
C ARG A 38 18.64 7.55 -7.45
N HIS A 39 18.41 6.96 -6.29
CA HIS A 39 18.37 7.65 -5.00
C HIS A 39 17.43 8.86 -4.98
N ILE A 40 16.25 8.78 -5.64
CA ILE A 40 15.30 9.91 -5.70
C ILE A 40 14.76 10.32 -4.33
N PHE A 41 14.85 9.43 -3.33
CA PHE A 41 14.50 9.71 -1.94
C PHE A 41 15.73 9.80 -1.01
N GLY A 42 16.94 9.82 -1.58
CA GLY A 42 18.20 9.67 -0.85
C GLY A 42 18.74 8.23 -0.87
N LEU A 43 19.85 8.00 -0.17
CA LEU A 43 20.53 6.70 -0.15
C LEU A 43 19.68 5.65 0.58
N CYS A 44 19.19 4.67 -0.17
CA CYS A 44 18.41 3.54 0.34
C CYS A 44 19.36 2.39 0.73
N ILE A 45 19.46 2.06 2.02
CA ILE A 45 20.27 0.95 2.54
C ILE A 45 19.52 -0.38 2.60
N GLY A 46 18.19 -0.32 2.48
CA GLY A 46 17.36 -1.50 2.42
C GLY A 46 15.94 -1.18 1.98
N SER A 47 15.17 -2.21 1.66
CA SER A 47 13.75 -2.04 1.32
C SER A 47 12.96 -3.31 1.64
N SER A 48 11.69 -3.16 1.97
CA SER A 48 10.72 -4.26 1.96
C SER A 48 9.51 -3.82 1.14
N TYR A 49 8.96 -4.70 0.33
CA TYR A 49 7.65 -4.43 -0.27
C TYR A 49 6.74 -5.65 -0.24
N THR A 50 5.44 -5.40 -0.18
CA THR A 50 4.40 -6.42 -0.24
C THR A 50 3.30 -5.98 -1.19
N ILE A 51 2.87 -6.90 -2.05
CA ILE A 51 1.77 -6.66 -3.00
C ILE A 51 0.48 -7.25 -2.44
N GLU A 52 -0.51 -6.38 -2.28
CA GLU A 52 -1.86 -6.72 -1.87
C GLU A 52 -2.80 -6.73 -3.08
N TYR A 53 -3.60 -7.79 -3.16
CA TYR A 53 -4.63 -7.96 -4.18
C TYR A 53 -6.00 -7.82 -3.51
N GLN A 54 -6.77 -6.83 -3.92
CA GLN A 54 -8.12 -6.62 -3.43
C GLN A 54 -9.12 -7.33 -4.34
N LYS A 55 -10.23 -7.85 -3.78
CA LYS A 55 -11.29 -8.58 -4.52
C LYS A 55 -11.79 -7.91 -5.81
N SER A 56 -11.79 -6.59 -5.87
CA SER A 56 -12.29 -5.81 -7.02
C SER A 56 -11.44 -4.57 -7.30
N GLY A 57 -10.18 -4.59 -6.87
CA GLY A 57 -9.27 -3.44 -6.99
C GLY A 57 -8.02 -3.80 -7.77
N LEU A 58 -7.40 -2.78 -8.36
CA LEU A 58 -6.05 -2.91 -8.92
C LEU A 58 -5.07 -3.36 -7.81
N PRO A 59 -4.00 -4.09 -8.16
CA PRO A 59 -2.95 -4.42 -7.21
C PRO A 59 -2.42 -3.16 -6.52
N HIS A 60 -2.06 -3.30 -5.25
CA HIS A 60 -1.43 -2.23 -4.48
C HIS A 60 -0.12 -2.74 -3.89
N ALA A 61 0.92 -1.92 -3.95
CA ALA A 61 2.20 -2.22 -3.32
C ALA A 61 2.34 -1.35 -2.07
N HIS A 62 2.62 -2.00 -0.94
CA HIS A 62 3.17 -1.33 0.23
C HIS A 62 4.69 -1.42 0.11
N VAL A 63 5.37 -0.28 -0.01
CA VAL A 63 6.83 -0.22 -0.12
C VAL A 63 7.37 0.54 1.09
N LEU A 64 8.32 -0.08 1.78
CA LEU A 64 9.09 0.49 2.86
C LEU A 64 10.54 0.64 2.38
N LEU A 65 11.08 1.85 2.51
CA LEU A 65 12.48 2.16 2.21
C LEU A 65 13.20 2.45 3.52
N PHE A 66 14.32 1.77 3.76
CA PHE A 66 15.23 2.05 4.86
C PHE A 66 16.32 2.97 4.32
N MET A 67 16.31 4.22 4.80
CA MET A 67 17.23 5.26 4.33
C MET A 67 18.48 5.33 5.22
N HIS A 68 19.62 5.67 4.62
CA HIS A 68 20.84 5.99 5.36
C HIS A 68 20.59 7.20 6.26
N GLU A 69 21.22 7.24 7.44
CA GLU A 69 20.95 8.24 8.48
C GLU A 69 21.08 9.68 7.98
N ASP A 70 22.08 9.94 7.15
CA ASP A 70 22.36 11.26 6.55
C ASP A 70 21.25 11.77 5.62
N PHE A 71 20.40 10.87 5.11
CA PHE A 71 19.32 11.18 4.19
C PHE A 71 17.93 11.13 4.85
N ILE A 72 17.87 10.86 6.16
CA ILE A 72 16.61 10.91 6.90
C ILE A 72 16.21 12.38 7.10
N PRO A 73 15.04 12.84 6.61
CA PRO A 73 14.62 14.23 6.77
C PRO A 73 14.38 14.53 8.26
N ARG A 74 14.95 15.64 8.74
CA ARG A 74 14.92 16.08 10.14
C ARG A 74 14.11 17.36 10.35
N CYS A 75 13.72 18.05 9.28
CA CYS A 75 12.86 19.24 9.33
C CYS A 75 11.76 19.18 8.25
N GLY A 76 10.76 20.07 8.38
CA GLY A 76 9.64 20.15 7.44
C GLY A 76 10.06 20.44 6.00
N GLU A 77 11.07 21.28 5.80
CA GLU A 77 11.60 21.61 4.47
C GLU A 77 12.16 20.37 3.76
N GLN A 78 12.97 19.57 4.46
CA GLN A 78 13.49 18.31 3.92
C GLN A 78 12.39 17.27 3.64
N VAL A 79 11.29 17.28 4.41
CA VAL A 79 10.13 16.43 4.12
C VAL A 79 9.45 16.90 2.84
N ASP A 80 9.31 18.21 2.67
CA ASP A 80 8.66 18.82 1.50
C ASP A 80 9.46 18.62 0.20
N GLU A 81 10.78 18.41 0.28
CA GLU A 81 11.60 17.98 -0.87
C GLU A 81 11.20 16.59 -1.38
N LEU A 82 10.81 15.70 -0.46
CA LEU A 82 10.46 14.31 -0.78
C LEU A 82 8.98 14.16 -1.11
N VAL A 83 8.10 14.79 -0.33
CA VAL A 83 6.65 14.62 -0.43
C VAL A 83 5.92 15.91 -0.09
N ARG A 84 5.11 16.37 -1.06
CA ARG A 84 4.27 17.55 -0.92
C ARG A 84 2.79 17.18 -0.97
N ALA A 85 2.00 17.82 -0.11
CA ALA A 85 0.55 17.71 -0.11
C ALA A 85 -0.11 18.86 -0.88
N GLN A 86 0.53 19.32 -1.98
CA GLN A 86 0.18 20.53 -2.72
C GLN A 86 0.06 20.23 -4.21
N ILE A 87 -0.65 21.09 -4.94
CA ILE A 87 -0.69 21.03 -6.40
C ILE A 87 0.59 21.69 -6.95
N PRO A 88 1.38 21.00 -7.79
CA PRO A 88 2.51 21.61 -8.50
C PRO A 88 2.05 22.82 -9.34
N ILE A 89 2.83 23.90 -9.30
CA ILE A 89 2.53 25.14 -10.04
C ILE A 89 3.46 25.26 -11.25
N ASP A 90 4.66 24.70 -11.12
CA ASP A 90 5.75 24.67 -12.08
C ASP A 90 5.67 23.52 -13.09
N ASP A 91 4.86 22.49 -12.80
CA ASP A 91 4.66 21.33 -13.67
C ASP A 91 3.17 21.08 -13.93
N PRO A 92 2.63 21.61 -15.05
CA PRO A 92 1.22 21.44 -15.41
C PRO A 92 0.82 19.98 -15.65
N GLU A 93 1.72 19.14 -16.17
CA GLU A 93 1.42 17.74 -16.45
C GLU A 93 1.28 16.95 -15.15
N LEU A 94 2.22 17.13 -14.22
CA LEU A 94 2.13 16.56 -12.88
C LEU A 94 0.92 17.12 -12.13
N ALA A 95 0.59 18.40 -12.28
CA ALA A 95 -0.59 18.99 -11.68
C ALA A 95 -1.88 18.29 -12.11
N GLU A 96 -2.05 17.97 -13.40
CA GLU A 96 -3.21 17.23 -13.89
C GLU A 96 -3.25 15.79 -13.37
N ILE A 97 -2.09 15.13 -13.25
CA ILE A 97 -1.99 13.80 -12.63
C ILE A 97 -2.46 13.87 -11.17
N VAL A 98 -1.98 14.85 -10.41
CA VAL A 98 -2.33 15.05 -8.99
C VAL A 98 -3.83 15.35 -8.85
N LYS A 99 -4.36 16.31 -9.63
CA LYS A 99 -5.80 16.67 -9.61
C LYS A 99 -6.71 15.48 -9.89
N THR A 100 -6.27 14.58 -10.76
CA THR A 100 -7.06 13.42 -11.18
C THR A 100 -6.98 12.28 -10.15
N HIS A 101 -5.77 11.94 -9.69
CA HIS A 101 -5.50 10.68 -8.98
C HIS A 101 -5.16 10.85 -7.49
N MET A 102 -4.70 12.02 -7.06
CA MET A 102 -4.15 12.27 -5.72
C MET A 102 -5.02 13.23 -4.90
N VAL A 103 -6.32 13.24 -5.18
CA VAL A 103 -7.28 14.15 -4.56
C VAL A 103 -8.38 13.33 -3.90
N HIS A 104 -8.70 13.69 -2.66
CA HIS A 104 -9.83 13.10 -1.96
C HIS A 104 -11.14 13.46 -2.66
N GLY A 105 -11.96 12.45 -2.93
CA GLY A 105 -13.28 12.67 -3.50
C GLY A 105 -14.18 13.50 -2.57
N PRO A 106 -15.22 14.17 -3.13
CA PRO A 106 -16.17 14.95 -2.34
C PRO A 106 -16.76 14.11 -1.20
N CYS A 107 -16.77 14.66 0.01
CA CYS A 107 -17.36 14.03 1.18
C CYS A 107 -17.90 15.11 2.13
N GLY A 108 -18.94 14.78 2.90
CA GLY A 108 -19.56 15.74 3.80
C GLY A 108 -21.07 15.56 3.93
N PRO A 109 -21.76 16.50 4.62
CA PRO A 109 -23.20 16.47 4.81
C PRO A 109 -24.02 16.43 3.50
N ASN A 110 -23.48 16.99 2.41
CA ASN A 110 -24.07 16.99 1.07
C ASN A 110 -23.66 15.76 0.23
N TYR A 111 -22.69 14.97 0.71
CA TYR A 111 -22.14 13.79 0.04
C TYR A 111 -22.15 12.60 1.01
N ARG A 112 -23.34 12.27 1.55
CA ARG A 112 -23.51 11.27 2.62
C ARG A 112 -23.19 9.84 2.18
N ASN A 113 -23.25 9.56 0.88
CA ASN A 113 -22.95 8.25 0.31
C ASN A 113 -21.44 8.00 0.16
N SER A 114 -20.59 8.99 0.43
CA SER A 114 -19.15 8.82 0.35
C SER A 114 -18.66 7.82 1.41
N PRO A 115 -17.96 6.72 1.06
CA PRO A 115 -17.58 5.66 1.99
C PRO A 115 -16.75 6.14 3.20
N CYS A 116 -16.07 7.28 3.05
CA CYS A 116 -15.27 7.87 4.10
C CYS A 116 -16.10 8.64 5.13
N PHE A 117 -17.30 9.10 4.81
CA PHE A 117 -18.10 9.98 5.67
C PHE A 117 -18.94 9.14 6.64
N ARG A 118 -18.57 9.15 7.92
CA ARG A 118 -19.22 8.39 8.99
C ARG A 118 -19.33 9.26 10.23
N ASP A 119 -20.42 9.13 10.98
CA ASP A 119 -20.67 9.87 12.22
C ASP A 119 -20.54 11.40 12.05
N GLY A 120 -21.04 11.92 10.92
CA GLY A 120 -21.00 13.35 10.61
C GLY A 120 -19.62 13.91 10.24
N LYS A 121 -18.59 13.06 10.12
CA LYS A 121 -17.22 13.48 9.80
C LYS A 121 -16.56 12.59 8.74
N CYS A 122 -15.59 13.15 8.02
CA CYS A 122 -14.73 12.33 7.17
C CYS A 122 -13.77 11.49 8.04
N SER A 123 -13.81 10.17 7.92
CA SER A 123 -12.89 9.25 8.61
C SER A 123 -11.42 9.42 8.22
N LYS A 124 -11.12 10.18 7.16
CA LYS A 124 -9.77 10.57 6.74
C LYS A 124 -9.42 12.02 7.13
N GLY A 125 -10.36 12.75 7.73
CA GLY A 125 -10.19 14.12 8.21
C GLY A 125 -10.10 15.14 7.08
N TYR A 126 -10.91 14.99 6.01
CA TYR A 126 -11.05 15.99 4.95
C TYR A 126 -12.26 16.92 5.19
N PRO A 127 -12.17 18.20 4.74
CA PRO A 127 -10.95 18.86 4.26
C PRO A 127 -9.90 18.95 5.37
N LYS A 128 -8.61 18.87 5.01
CA LYS A 128 -7.51 19.07 5.97
C LYS A 128 -7.50 20.52 6.46
N ARG A 129 -6.88 20.80 7.60
CA ARG A 129 -6.68 22.19 8.02
C ARG A 129 -5.64 22.88 7.14
N TRP A 130 -5.73 24.20 7.03
CA TRP A 130 -4.67 25.01 6.44
C TRP A 130 -3.42 24.90 7.31
N CYS A 131 -2.26 24.79 6.67
CA CYS A 131 -0.98 24.69 7.35
C CYS A 131 0.08 25.34 6.46
N GLU A 132 0.66 26.47 6.86
CA GLU A 132 1.60 27.18 5.99
C GLU A 132 2.89 26.38 5.74
N ASN A 133 3.38 25.67 6.77
CA ASN A 133 4.64 24.91 6.72
C ASN A 133 4.43 23.48 7.21
N THR A 134 5.28 22.54 6.78
CA THR A 134 5.25 21.18 7.30
C THR A 134 5.74 21.14 8.75
N ILE A 135 4.91 20.60 9.64
CA ILE A 135 5.20 20.50 11.08
C ILE A 135 5.50 19.05 11.43
N LEU A 136 6.69 18.84 11.99
CA LEU A 136 7.08 17.56 12.58
C LEU A 136 6.69 17.56 14.07
N SER A 137 6.07 16.48 14.51
CA SER A 137 5.74 16.26 15.92
C SER A 137 6.31 14.93 16.37
N GLU A 138 6.74 14.88 17.62
CA GLU A 138 7.37 13.69 18.19
C GLU A 138 6.39 12.51 18.15
N ASN A 139 6.84 11.38 17.62
CA ASN A 139 6.06 10.14 17.49
C ASN A 139 4.74 10.28 16.70
N SER A 140 4.62 11.25 15.79
CA SER A 140 3.46 11.35 14.90
C SER A 140 3.85 11.50 13.44
N TYR A 141 2.87 11.28 12.55
CA TYR A 141 3.02 11.64 11.15
C TYR A 141 3.24 13.16 11.01
N PRO A 142 4.03 13.60 10.02
CA PRO A 142 4.14 15.00 9.67
C PRO A 142 2.76 15.60 9.37
N GLU A 143 2.53 16.80 9.86
CA GLU A 143 1.49 17.63 9.30
C GLU A 143 2.04 18.39 8.10
N TYR A 144 1.68 17.93 6.90
CA TYR A 144 2.17 18.53 5.66
C TYR A 144 1.63 19.93 5.40
N ALA A 145 2.50 20.77 4.82
CA ALA A 145 2.18 22.09 4.30
C ALA A 145 1.04 22.04 3.28
N ARG A 146 0.04 22.87 3.54
CA ARG A 146 -1.16 23.16 2.76
C ARG A 146 -1.43 24.66 2.90
N PRO A 147 -0.62 25.52 2.27
CA PRO A 147 -0.81 26.96 2.34
C PRO A 147 -2.07 27.36 1.56
N ASN A 148 -2.72 28.44 2.00
CA ASN A 148 -3.85 29.00 1.26
C ASN A 148 -3.35 29.92 0.14
N ASN A 149 -3.05 29.32 -1.02
CA ASN A 149 -2.58 30.03 -2.21
C ASN A 149 -3.72 30.54 -3.12
N GLY A 150 -4.98 30.36 -2.73
CA GLY A 150 -6.15 30.74 -3.54
C GLY A 150 -6.41 29.87 -4.77
N VAL A 151 -5.61 28.84 -5.02
CA VAL A 151 -5.79 27.95 -6.18
C VAL A 151 -6.95 27.00 -5.92
N THR A 152 -7.94 27.04 -6.81
CA THR A 152 -9.09 26.13 -6.78
C THR A 152 -9.38 25.58 -8.17
N TRP A 153 -10.03 24.42 -8.21
CA TRP A 153 -10.55 23.84 -9.44
C TRP A 153 -11.84 23.07 -9.18
N GLU A 154 -12.63 22.87 -10.23
CA GLU A 154 -13.90 22.17 -10.15
C GLU A 154 -13.75 20.69 -10.54
N ARG A 155 -14.41 19.81 -9.81
CA ARG A 155 -14.56 18.39 -10.18
C ARG A 155 -15.99 17.95 -9.90
N ASN A 156 -16.77 17.69 -10.95
CA ASN A 156 -18.18 17.28 -10.85
C ASN A 156 -19.04 18.28 -10.02
N GLY A 157 -18.84 19.59 -10.22
CA GLY A 157 -19.55 20.65 -9.50
C GLY A 157 -19.15 20.79 -8.03
N PHE A 158 -17.97 20.27 -7.67
CA PHE A 158 -17.36 20.41 -6.36
C PHE A 158 -16.06 21.19 -6.48
N THR A 159 -15.98 22.34 -5.80
CA THR A 159 -14.77 23.15 -5.72
C THR A 159 -13.75 22.47 -4.81
N ILE A 160 -12.56 22.24 -5.34
CA ILE A 160 -11.44 21.60 -4.67
C ILE A 160 -10.31 22.62 -4.50
N ASP A 161 -9.65 22.55 -3.36
CA ASP A 161 -8.43 23.28 -3.04
C ASP A 161 -7.37 22.33 -2.46
N THR A 162 -6.19 22.86 -2.14
CA THR A 162 -5.05 22.10 -1.59
C THR A 162 -5.39 21.26 -0.34
N ARG A 163 -6.42 21.60 0.45
CA ARG A 163 -6.82 20.81 1.63
C ARG A 163 -7.37 19.43 1.29
N TRP A 164 -7.73 19.21 0.03
CA TRP A 164 -8.26 17.95 -0.47
C TRP A 164 -7.19 17.07 -1.13
N VAL A 165 -5.98 17.58 -1.34
CA VAL A 165 -4.86 16.83 -1.91
C VAL A 165 -4.38 15.79 -0.91
N GLY A 166 -4.29 14.53 -1.31
CA GLY A 166 -3.85 13.44 -0.45
C GLY A 166 -2.35 13.16 -0.57
N VAL A 167 -1.74 12.82 0.55
CA VAL A 167 -0.44 12.14 0.57
C VAL A 167 -0.74 10.64 0.60
N HIS A 168 -0.85 10.04 -0.58
CA HIS A 168 -1.19 8.62 -0.71
C HIS A 168 0.04 7.70 -0.61
N ALA A 169 1.25 8.24 -0.76
CA ALA A 169 2.50 7.49 -0.73
C ALA A 169 3.01 7.17 0.69
N ILE A 170 2.94 8.14 1.62
CA ILE A 170 3.46 7.98 3.00
C ILE A 170 2.31 7.66 3.96
N LYS A 171 1.90 6.39 4.05
CA LYS A 171 0.93 5.99 5.07
C LYS A 171 1.30 4.75 5.87
N TYR A 172 2.33 4.02 5.45
CA TYR A 172 2.55 2.65 5.90
C TYR A 172 3.93 2.45 6.53
N MET A 173 4.29 3.27 7.53
CA MET A 173 5.47 2.98 8.36
C MET A 173 5.14 2.11 9.59
N ALA A 174 3.86 1.90 9.96
CA ALA A 174 3.57 1.30 11.26
C ALA A 174 2.31 0.40 11.34
N LYS A 175 1.80 -0.15 10.23
CA LYS A 175 0.53 -0.92 10.32
C LYS A 175 0.53 -2.33 9.76
N TYR A 176 1.29 -2.66 8.72
CA TYR A 176 1.23 -3.99 8.13
C TYR A 176 2.55 -4.35 7.44
N VAL A 177 3.29 -5.31 7.98
CA VAL A 177 4.38 -5.99 7.26
C VAL A 177 3.80 -7.14 6.41
N TYR A 178 2.65 -7.69 6.81
CA TYR A 178 2.00 -8.76 6.08
C TYR A 178 0.47 -8.72 6.25
N LYS A 179 -0.26 -8.49 5.14
CA LYS A 179 -1.68 -8.80 5.05
C LYS A 179 -1.84 -9.92 4.01
N GLY A 180 -2.14 -11.12 4.48
CA GLY A 180 -2.38 -12.27 3.61
C GLY A 180 -3.59 -12.06 2.68
N SER A 181 -3.74 -12.94 1.69
CA SER A 181 -4.89 -12.92 0.76
C SER A 181 -6.23 -12.80 1.50
N ASP A 182 -7.17 -12.07 0.89
CA ASP A 182 -8.53 -11.94 1.41
C ASP A 182 -9.16 -13.32 1.64
N ARG A 183 -9.59 -13.58 2.88
CA ARG A 183 -10.30 -14.81 3.24
C ARG A 183 -11.75 -14.70 2.75
N ALA A 184 -12.24 -15.73 2.09
CA ALA A 184 -13.65 -15.88 1.76
C ALA A 184 -14.23 -17.00 2.64
N THR A 185 -15.29 -16.67 3.37
CA THR A 185 -16.04 -17.64 4.18
C THR A 185 -17.26 -18.03 3.36
N LEU A 186 -17.38 -19.31 3.01
CA LEU A 186 -18.57 -19.89 2.40
C LEU A 186 -19.29 -20.72 3.46
N GLU A 187 -20.57 -20.44 3.65
CA GLU A 187 -21.47 -21.21 4.51
C GLU A 187 -22.25 -22.18 3.61
N VAL A 188 -22.06 -23.49 3.80
CA VAL A 188 -22.76 -24.52 3.02
C VAL A 188 -23.91 -25.04 3.86
N GLN A 189 -25.15 -24.73 3.48
CA GLN A 189 -26.33 -25.17 4.23
C GLN A 189 -26.61 -26.67 4.02
N ASN A 190 -26.07 -27.52 4.89
CA ASN A 190 -26.81 -28.71 5.33
C ASN A 190 -26.39 -29.22 6.72
N GLN A 191 -27.41 -29.41 7.57
CA GLN A 191 -27.47 -30.08 8.88
C GLN A 191 -26.28 -29.90 9.86
N TYR A 192 -26.42 -28.89 10.72
CA TYR A 192 -25.99 -28.80 12.14
C TYR A 192 -24.63 -29.40 12.54
N ASP A 193 -23.56 -28.82 12.01
CA ASP A 193 -22.24 -28.81 12.66
C ASP A 193 -21.57 -27.44 12.43
N GLU A 194 -21.63 -26.58 13.45
CA GLU A 194 -21.17 -25.18 13.41
C GLU A 194 -19.66 -25.04 13.11
N ILE A 195 -18.86 -26.08 13.41
CA ILE A 195 -17.41 -26.10 13.19
C ILE A 195 -17.07 -26.72 11.82
N ALA A 196 -17.85 -27.70 11.34
CA ALA A 196 -17.63 -28.32 10.03
C ALA A 196 -18.20 -27.53 8.84
N MET A 197 -19.07 -26.53 9.06
CA MET A 197 -19.77 -25.78 7.99
C MET A 197 -19.05 -24.55 7.44
N THR A 198 -17.78 -24.30 7.80
CA THR A 198 -17.00 -23.19 7.25
C THR A 198 -15.91 -23.68 6.30
N VAL A 199 -16.17 -23.70 5.00
CA VAL A 199 -15.07 -23.82 4.03
C VAL A 199 -14.35 -22.48 3.99
N GLN A 200 -13.22 -22.40 4.68
CA GLN A 200 -12.31 -21.26 4.58
C GLN A 200 -11.55 -21.33 3.25
N GLY A 201 -12.20 -20.89 2.18
CA GLY A 201 -11.57 -20.72 0.88
C GLY A 201 -10.65 -19.50 0.89
N ARG A 202 -9.40 -19.67 0.42
CA ARG A 202 -8.58 -18.51 0.04
C ARG A 202 -9.02 -18.05 -1.34
N TYR A 203 -9.57 -16.84 -1.43
CA TYR A 203 -9.85 -16.24 -2.72
C TYR A 203 -8.54 -15.78 -3.36
N ILE A 204 -8.33 -16.14 -4.63
CA ILE A 204 -7.24 -15.65 -5.46
C ILE A 204 -7.89 -14.83 -6.57
N SER A 205 -7.57 -13.53 -6.65
CA SER A 205 -8.09 -12.69 -7.73
C SER A 205 -7.48 -13.09 -9.08
N PRO A 206 -8.13 -12.81 -10.23
CA PRO A 206 -7.56 -13.12 -11.55
C PRO A 206 -6.16 -12.52 -11.73
N VAL A 207 -5.95 -11.29 -11.28
CA VAL A 207 -4.65 -10.62 -11.36
C VAL A 207 -3.61 -11.30 -10.46
N GLN A 208 -3.99 -11.74 -9.25
CA GLN A 208 -3.11 -12.51 -8.37
C GLN A 208 -2.72 -13.86 -8.98
N ALA A 209 -3.65 -14.54 -9.65
CA ALA A 209 -3.39 -15.81 -10.33
C ALA A 209 -2.37 -15.62 -11.46
N VAL A 210 -2.60 -14.63 -12.34
CA VAL A 210 -1.64 -14.27 -13.39
C VAL A 210 -0.28 -13.91 -12.81
N TRP A 211 -0.24 -13.08 -11.77
CA TRP A 211 1.02 -12.68 -11.13
C TRP A 211 1.86 -13.88 -10.70
N ARG A 212 1.21 -14.90 -10.12
CA ARG A 212 1.87 -16.15 -9.74
C ARG A 212 2.29 -16.98 -10.94
N LEU A 213 1.45 -17.07 -11.98
CA LEU A 213 1.79 -17.80 -13.22
C LEU A 213 3.01 -17.20 -13.93
N LEU A 214 3.16 -15.88 -13.88
CA LEU A 214 4.33 -15.16 -14.41
C LEU A 214 5.57 -15.25 -13.50
N GLY A 215 5.47 -15.91 -12.34
CA GLY A 215 6.58 -16.08 -11.41
C GLY A 215 7.01 -14.79 -10.70
N TYR A 216 6.16 -13.78 -10.64
CA TYR A 216 6.50 -12.51 -9.98
C TYR A 216 6.46 -12.63 -8.46
N ALA A 217 7.48 -12.08 -7.79
CA ALA A 217 7.53 -12.04 -6.32
C ALA A 217 6.42 -11.14 -5.77
N THR A 218 5.63 -11.65 -4.81
CA THR A 218 4.61 -10.87 -4.09
C THR A 218 5.18 -10.09 -2.92
N HIS A 219 6.38 -10.46 -2.48
CA HIS A 219 7.09 -9.85 -1.37
C HIS A 219 8.59 -9.97 -1.62
N GLU A 220 9.35 -8.93 -1.27
CA GLU A 220 10.82 -8.91 -1.34
C GLU A 220 11.35 -8.07 -0.19
N GLU A 221 12.43 -8.53 0.44
CA GLU A 221 13.17 -7.78 1.46
C GLU A 221 14.65 -7.74 1.10
N LYS A 222 15.27 -6.58 1.28
CA LYS A 222 16.69 -6.33 1.06
C LYS A 222 17.25 -5.50 2.22
N PRO A 223 18.32 -5.95 2.91
CA PRO A 223 18.87 -7.31 2.84
C PRO A 223 17.81 -8.35 3.25
N ALA A 224 18.00 -9.62 2.89
CA ALA A 224 17.08 -10.66 3.31
C ALA A 224 17.12 -10.77 4.84
N VAL A 225 16.00 -10.42 5.50
CA VAL A 225 15.85 -10.54 6.95
C VAL A 225 14.99 -11.77 7.23
N MET A 226 15.53 -12.72 7.97
CA MET A 226 14.71 -13.80 8.55
C MET A 226 14.47 -13.46 10.01
N LEU A 227 13.20 -13.43 10.41
CA LEU A 227 12.86 -13.38 11.82
C LEU A 227 13.29 -14.72 12.44
N LEU A 228 14.37 -14.69 13.22
CA LEU A 228 14.73 -15.85 14.02
C LEU A 228 13.68 -15.99 15.13
N PRO A 229 13.00 -17.13 15.24
CA PRO A 229 12.11 -17.37 16.35
C PRO A 229 12.97 -17.49 17.62
N TYR A 230 13.02 -16.43 18.42
CA TYR A 230 13.61 -16.51 19.76
C TYR A 230 12.52 -17.00 20.71
N HIS A 231 12.79 -18.12 21.36
CA HIS A 231 11.94 -18.67 22.40
C HIS A 231 12.57 -18.39 23.75
N LEU A 232 11.72 -18.09 24.75
CA LEU A 232 12.17 -18.13 26.13
C LEU A 232 12.47 -19.58 26.52
N GLU A 233 13.48 -19.77 27.37
CA GLU A 233 13.90 -21.08 27.85
C GLU A 233 12.70 -21.86 28.41
N GLY A 234 12.50 -23.09 27.91
CA GLY A 234 11.39 -23.96 28.32
C GLY A 234 10.02 -23.67 27.68
N GLN A 235 9.89 -22.68 26.79
CA GLN A 235 8.60 -22.33 26.14
C GLN A 235 8.46 -22.80 24.69
N TYR A 236 9.25 -23.78 24.27
CA TYR A 236 9.13 -24.38 22.94
C TYR A 236 8.63 -25.83 23.02
N ARG A 237 7.52 -26.13 22.32
CA ARG A 237 7.09 -27.50 22.06
C ARG A 237 7.64 -27.92 20.70
N VAL A 238 8.69 -28.72 20.71
CA VAL A 238 9.14 -29.44 19.51
C VAL A 238 8.33 -30.74 19.43
N SER A 239 7.68 -30.99 18.31
CA SER A 239 7.10 -32.29 17.98
C SER A 239 8.02 -33.01 17.01
N PHE A 240 8.53 -34.17 17.42
CA PHE A 240 9.39 -35.02 16.61
C PHE A 240 8.55 -36.10 15.95
N ASP A 241 8.91 -36.47 14.72
CA ASP A 241 8.38 -37.67 14.09
C ASP A 241 8.97 -38.91 14.79
N GLN A 242 8.21 -40.00 14.92
CA GLN A 242 8.64 -41.19 15.68
C GLN A 242 9.86 -41.91 15.07
N GLU A 243 10.23 -41.55 13.84
CA GLU A 243 11.32 -42.17 13.09
C GLU A 243 12.67 -41.42 13.18
N LEU A 244 12.74 -40.30 13.91
CA LEU A 244 14.00 -39.56 14.04
C LEU A 244 15.00 -40.28 14.94
N ASP A 245 16.23 -40.44 14.44
CA ASP A 245 17.31 -41.06 15.21
C ASP A 245 17.90 -40.09 16.27
N GLU A 246 18.64 -40.66 17.22
CA GLU A 246 19.19 -39.93 18.37
C GLU A 246 20.15 -38.80 17.96
N VAL A 247 20.82 -38.94 16.80
CA VAL A 247 21.75 -37.94 16.25
C VAL A 247 20.98 -36.76 15.67
N GLN A 248 19.89 -37.03 14.95
CA GLN A 248 18.99 -36.03 14.39
C GLN A 248 18.24 -35.26 15.49
N LEU A 249 17.90 -35.93 16.59
CA LEU A 249 17.26 -35.30 17.74
C LEU A 249 18.18 -34.30 18.43
N ILE A 250 19.45 -34.65 18.64
CA ILE A 250 20.45 -33.77 19.27
C ILE A 250 20.74 -32.56 18.37
N ALA A 251 20.83 -32.75 17.05
CA ALA A 251 21.04 -31.67 16.09
C ALA A 251 19.87 -30.68 16.01
N ALA A 252 18.64 -31.12 16.34
CA ALA A 252 17.44 -30.28 16.31
C ALA A 252 17.21 -29.49 17.62
N ILE A 253 17.95 -29.80 18.69
CA ILE A 253 17.82 -29.16 20.02
C ILE A 253 18.91 -28.10 20.25
N GLN A 254 19.97 -28.08 19.45
CA GLN A 254 21.05 -27.07 19.46
C GLN A 254 20.73 -25.87 18.58
#